data_AF-A0A0G3BHB7-F1
#
_entry.id   AF-A0A0G3BHB7-F1
#
_cell.length_a   1.000
_cell.length_b   1.000
_cell.length_c   1.000
_cell.angle_alpha   90.00
_cell.angle_beta   90.00
_cell.angle_gamma   90.00
#
_symmetry.space_group_name_H-M   'P 1'
#
loop_
_entity.id
_entity.type
_entity.pdbx_description
1 polymer ?
#
loop_
_entity_poly.entity_id
_entity_poly.type
_entity_poly.pdbx_seq_one_letter_code
_entity_poly.pdbx_strand_id
1 'polypeptide(L)'
;MSDAPTTAERYTRAMNSSHLEVEDKPGDVDKLIAAGWIREGLATSLYRLRAEFDQAGGDVRRVERTYKVMQQEIDRECLGMALGPTRARQLAEELERQVVTDRALILIELKTLASTKHALGCYARQAAGRQGLQSTAAEINALTGKVLDIFLDPNCPHCEGRGFNGGYRAPRVWCTKCDRSGKRPVRFGKDIEEQLFARWLLADLDRKLSNVDSLMRRFLRQHAG
;
A
#
# COMPACT_ATOMS: atom_id res chain seq x y z
N MET A 1 -5.38 23.62 -5.07
CA MET A 1 -5.36 22.22 -5.56
C MET A 1 -6.51 22.09 -6.54
N SER A 2 -6.26 21.68 -7.79
CA SER A 2 -7.36 21.45 -8.73
C SER A 2 -8.14 20.22 -8.30
N ASP A 3 -9.47 20.31 -8.27
CA ASP A 3 -10.39 19.21 -7.93
C ASP A 3 -10.54 18.18 -9.07
N ALA A 4 -9.70 18.30 -10.10
CA ALA A 4 -9.71 17.41 -11.25
C ALA A 4 -9.04 16.08 -10.89
N PRO A 5 -9.67 14.93 -11.19
CA PRO A 5 -9.09 13.63 -10.88
C PRO A 5 -7.80 13.42 -11.67
N THR A 6 -6.80 12.90 -10.97
CA THR A 6 -5.49 12.50 -11.47
C THR A 6 -5.61 11.36 -12.49
N THR A 7 -4.54 11.11 -13.26
CA THR A 7 -4.51 10.00 -14.23
C THR A 7 -4.65 8.65 -13.54
N ALA A 8 -4.05 8.47 -12.36
CA ALA A 8 -4.23 7.28 -11.54
C ALA A 8 -5.69 7.08 -11.10
N GLU A 9 -6.36 8.10 -10.56
CA GLU A 9 -7.77 8.00 -10.17
C GLU A 9 -8.69 7.69 -11.36
N ARG A 10 -8.42 8.32 -12.51
CA ARG A 10 -9.13 8.04 -13.76
C ARG A 10 -8.90 6.62 -14.27
N TYR A 11 -7.68 6.08 -14.10
CA TYR A 11 -7.35 4.71 -14.46
C TYR A 11 -8.04 3.69 -13.54
N THR A 12 -8.00 3.92 -12.22
CA THR A 12 -8.69 3.08 -11.23
C THR A 12 -10.20 3.02 -11.52
N ARG A 13 -10.81 4.15 -11.90
CA ARG A 13 -12.21 4.18 -12.34
C ARG A 13 -12.42 3.34 -13.61
N ALA A 14 -11.54 3.50 -14.61
CA ALA A 14 -11.66 2.78 -15.88
C ALA A 14 -11.58 1.25 -15.72
N MET A 15 -10.78 0.76 -14.78
CA MET A 15 -10.68 -0.69 -14.49
C MET A 15 -12.01 -1.31 -14.05
N ASN A 16 -12.94 -0.51 -13.52
CA ASN A 16 -14.26 -0.94 -13.06
C ASN A 16 -15.41 -0.42 -13.92
N SER A 17 -15.10 0.19 -15.06
CA SER A 17 -16.14 0.74 -15.94
C SER A 17 -16.86 -0.38 -16.67
N SER A 18 -18.20 -0.34 -16.65
CA SER A 18 -19.03 -1.18 -17.50
C SER A 18 -19.21 -0.60 -18.91
N HIS A 19 -18.79 0.65 -19.12
CA HIS A 19 -18.92 1.36 -20.39
C HIS A 19 -17.55 1.43 -21.09
N LEU A 20 -17.28 0.44 -21.94
CA LEU A 20 -16.01 0.26 -22.64
C LEU A 20 -16.13 0.47 -24.15
N GLU A 21 -17.16 1.16 -24.60
CA GLU A 21 -17.35 1.51 -26.00
C GLU A 21 -16.39 2.65 -26.39
N VAL A 22 -15.86 2.56 -27.61
CA VAL A 22 -15.03 3.61 -28.21
C VAL A 22 -15.96 4.62 -28.86
N GLU A 23 -15.96 5.84 -28.33
CA GLU A 23 -16.74 6.96 -28.84
C GLU A 23 -15.82 8.06 -29.39
N ASP A 24 -16.40 9.04 -30.09
CA ASP A 24 -15.67 10.23 -30.54
C ASP A 24 -15.08 11.05 -29.37
N LYS A 25 -15.63 10.89 -28.16
CA LYS A 25 -15.13 11.56 -26.95
C LYS A 25 -14.28 10.60 -26.11
N PRO A 26 -13.14 11.07 -25.57
CA PRO A 26 -12.28 10.26 -24.73
C PRO A 26 -13.00 9.70 -23.49
N GLY A 27 -13.12 8.38 -23.43
CA GLY A 27 -13.83 7.61 -22.44
C GLY A 27 -12.92 6.82 -21.50
N ASP A 28 -13.49 5.85 -20.77
CA ASP A 28 -12.74 4.95 -19.88
C ASP A 28 -11.92 3.93 -20.66
N VAL A 29 -12.41 3.49 -21.83
CA VAL A 29 -11.70 2.59 -22.74
C VAL A 29 -10.35 3.14 -23.18
N ASP A 30 -10.24 4.44 -23.49
CA ASP A 30 -8.99 5.09 -23.91
C ASP A 30 -7.91 5.01 -22.84
N LYS A 31 -8.31 5.04 -21.57
CA LYS A 31 -7.39 4.94 -20.43
C LYS A 31 -6.84 3.53 -20.30
N LEU A 32 -7.67 2.52 -20.58
CA LEU A 32 -7.24 1.11 -20.63
C LEU A 32 -6.33 0.86 -21.83
N ILE A 33 -6.65 1.41 -23.00
CA ILE A 33 -5.80 1.36 -24.20
C ILE A 33 -4.45 2.01 -23.91
N ALA A 34 -4.45 3.21 -23.33
CA ALA A 34 -3.22 3.92 -22.95
C ALA A 34 -2.36 3.10 -21.98
N ALA A 35 -2.97 2.43 -21.00
CA ALA A 35 -2.26 1.56 -20.08
C ALA A 35 -1.72 0.29 -20.76
N GLY A 36 -2.44 -0.26 -21.75
CA GLY A 36 -2.01 -1.40 -22.55
C GLY A 36 -0.91 -1.07 -23.56
N TRP A 37 -0.83 0.18 -24.02
CA TRP A 37 0.22 0.65 -24.93
C TRP A 37 1.61 0.69 -24.28
N ILE A 38 1.68 0.84 -22.95
CA ILE A 38 2.95 0.90 -22.24
C ILE A 38 3.52 -0.52 -22.15
N ARG A 39 4.78 -0.68 -22.56
CA ARG A 39 5.50 -1.95 -22.51
C ARG A 39 5.33 -2.62 -21.14
N GLU A 40 4.86 -3.86 -21.15
CA GLU A 40 4.65 -4.62 -19.93
C GLU A 40 5.96 -4.81 -19.14
N GLY A 41 5.86 -4.65 -17.83
CA GLY A 41 6.97 -4.88 -16.91
C GLY A 41 6.58 -4.52 -15.47
N LEU A 42 7.57 -4.54 -14.57
CA LEU A 42 7.34 -4.27 -13.15
C LEU A 42 6.62 -2.93 -12.89
N ALA A 43 6.94 -1.89 -13.66
CA ALA A 43 6.33 -0.58 -13.48
C ALA A 43 4.82 -0.58 -13.79
N THR A 44 4.40 -1.21 -14.89
CA THR A 44 2.98 -1.30 -15.27
C THR A 44 2.23 -2.24 -14.33
N SER A 45 2.85 -3.33 -13.87
CA SER A 45 2.24 -4.26 -12.92
C SER A 45 2.05 -3.59 -11.54
N LEU A 46 3.01 -2.80 -11.07
CA LEU A 46 2.87 -2.00 -9.84
C LEU A 46 1.79 -0.92 -9.96
N TYR A 47 1.65 -0.29 -11.14
CA TYR A 47 0.60 0.70 -11.38
C TYR A 47 -0.79 0.06 -11.30
N ARG A 48 -0.97 -1.11 -11.92
CA ARG A 48 -2.20 -1.93 -11.80
C ARG A 48 -2.46 -2.36 -10.37
N LEU A 49 -1.47 -2.92 -9.68
CA LEU A 49 -1.60 -3.38 -8.30
C LEU A 49 -2.00 -2.25 -7.36
N ARG A 50 -1.45 -1.04 -7.56
CA ARG A 50 -1.85 0.13 -6.77
C ARG A 50 -3.32 0.49 -6.99
N ALA A 51 -3.77 0.49 -8.25
CA ALA A 51 -5.18 0.73 -8.56
C ALA A 51 -6.10 -0.35 -7.94
N GLU A 52 -5.72 -1.62 -7.98
CA GLU A 52 -6.46 -2.71 -7.30
C GLU A 52 -6.47 -2.52 -5.78
N PHE A 53 -5.34 -2.15 -5.18
CA PHE A 53 -5.26 -1.91 -3.75
C PHE A 53 -6.06 -0.67 -3.32
N ASP A 54 -6.10 0.41 -4.11
CA ASP A 54 -6.90 1.59 -3.77
C ASP A 54 -8.40 1.25 -3.62
N GLN A 55 -8.87 0.24 -4.34
CA GLN A 55 -10.24 -0.27 -4.23
C GLN A 55 -10.45 -1.12 -2.96
N ALA A 56 -9.49 -1.99 -2.61
CA ALA A 56 -9.59 -2.89 -1.46
C ALA A 56 -9.08 -2.29 -0.13
N GLY A 57 -8.30 -1.21 -0.19
CA GLY A 57 -7.57 -0.66 0.96
C GLY A 57 -8.50 -0.13 2.06
N GLY A 58 -9.73 0.25 1.71
CA GLY A 58 -10.78 0.58 2.67
C GLY A 58 -11.15 -0.60 3.57
N ASP A 59 -11.24 -1.81 3.00
CA ASP A 59 -11.55 -3.03 3.75
C ASP A 59 -10.37 -3.42 4.64
N VAL A 60 -9.14 -3.34 4.13
CA VAL A 60 -7.91 -3.58 4.92
C VAL A 60 -7.90 -2.67 6.16
N ARG A 61 -8.12 -1.36 5.97
CA ARG A 61 -8.17 -0.40 7.07
C ARG A 61 -9.37 -0.60 8.01
N ARG A 62 -10.48 -1.18 7.53
CA ARG A 62 -11.62 -1.53 8.38
C ARG A 62 -11.27 -2.70 9.30
N VAL A 63 -10.62 -3.74 8.78
CA VAL A 63 -10.12 -4.87 9.59
C VAL A 63 -9.16 -4.39 10.66
N GLU A 64 -8.16 -3.57 10.30
CA GLU A 64 -7.17 -3.04 11.25
C GLU A 64 -7.80 -2.17 12.34
N ARG A 65 -8.83 -1.39 12.02
CA ARG A 65 -9.57 -0.60 13.02
C ARG A 65 -10.34 -1.47 14.00
N THR A 66 -11.03 -2.48 13.48
CA THR A 66 -11.81 -3.41 14.30
C THR A 66 -10.91 -4.13 15.29
N TYR A 67 -9.77 -4.64 14.81
CA TYR A 67 -8.74 -5.23 15.65
C TYR A 67 -8.25 -4.30 16.75
N LYS A 68 -7.94 -3.04 16.41
CA LYS A 68 -7.42 -2.08 17.37
C LYS A 68 -8.40 -1.82 18.51
N VAL A 69 -9.70 -1.80 18.23
CA VAL A 69 -10.74 -1.69 19.26
C VAL A 69 -10.76 -2.93 20.15
N MET A 70 -10.77 -4.12 19.55
CA MET A 70 -10.75 -5.40 20.29
C MET A 70 -9.49 -5.54 21.17
N GLN A 71 -8.32 -5.14 20.66
CA GLN A 71 -7.08 -5.14 21.43
C GLN A 71 -7.17 -4.21 22.64
N GLN A 72 -7.74 -3.01 22.46
CA GLN A 72 -7.94 -2.07 23.56
C GLN A 72 -8.90 -2.59 24.62
N GLU A 73 -9.91 -3.37 24.23
CA GLU A 73 -10.84 -4.04 25.14
C GLU A 73 -10.12 -5.13 25.96
N ILE A 74 -9.34 -5.99 25.31
CA ILE A 74 -8.52 -7.01 25.99
C ILE A 74 -7.57 -6.35 27.01
N ASP A 75 -6.87 -5.29 26.59
CA ASP A 75 -5.94 -4.56 27.44
C ASP A 75 -6.68 -3.95 28.65
N ARG A 76 -7.87 -3.39 28.43
CA ARG A 76 -8.70 -2.79 29.49
C ARG A 76 -9.19 -3.83 30.49
N GLU A 77 -9.65 -4.99 30.02
CA GLU A 77 -10.11 -6.09 30.89
C GLU A 77 -8.96 -6.69 31.70
N CYS A 78 -7.76 -6.79 31.10
CA CYS A 78 -6.57 -7.23 31.79
C CYS A 78 -6.13 -6.24 32.88
N LEU A 79 -6.14 -4.93 32.58
CA LEU A 79 -5.83 -3.89 33.56
C LEU A 79 -6.87 -3.82 34.69
N GLY A 80 -8.15 -4.07 34.36
CA GLY A 80 -9.23 -4.14 35.33
C GLY A 80 -9.26 -5.43 36.17
N MET A 81 -8.28 -6.32 36.00
CA MET A 81 -8.17 -7.63 36.66
C MET A 81 -9.37 -8.58 36.41
N ALA A 82 -10.25 -8.25 35.46
CA ALA A 82 -11.36 -9.11 35.04
C ALA A 82 -10.85 -10.29 34.18
N LEU A 83 -9.72 -10.08 33.50
CA LEU A 83 -9.06 -11.06 32.66
C LEU A 83 -7.64 -11.32 33.18
N GLY A 84 -7.29 -12.58 33.46
CA GLY A 84 -5.94 -12.93 33.89
C GLY A 84 -4.90 -12.72 32.77
N PRO A 85 -3.63 -12.40 33.10
CA PRO A 85 -2.60 -12.03 32.11
C PRO A 85 -2.30 -13.13 31.09
N THR A 86 -2.31 -14.40 31.52
CA THR A 86 -2.13 -15.55 30.62
C THR A 86 -3.27 -15.63 29.60
N ARG A 87 -4.50 -15.37 30.03
CA ARG A 87 -5.69 -15.42 29.16
C ARG A 87 -5.72 -14.24 28.19
N ALA A 88 -5.37 -13.04 28.67
CA ALA A 88 -5.21 -11.85 27.83
C ALA A 88 -4.20 -12.08 26.71
N ARG A 89 -3.04 -12.69 27.03
CA ARG A 89 -2.04 -13.06 26.04
C ARG A 89 -2.57 -14.05 25.00
N GLN A 90 -3.26 -15.10 25.41
CA GLN A 90 -3.85 -16.08 24.49
C GLN A 90 -4.86 -15.43 23.54
N LEU A 91 -5.73 -14.56 24.05
CA LEU A 91 -6.70 -13.84 23.23
C LEU A 91 -6.02 -12.87 22.27
N ALA A 92 -4.98 -12.16 22.72
CA ALA A 92 -4.21 -11.28 21.84
C ALA A 92 -3.51 -12.05 20.71
N GLU A 93 -2.90 -13.20 21.00
CA GLU A 93 -2.27 -14.07 19.99
C GLU A 93 -3.29 -14.62 18.99
N GLU A 94 -4.49 -15.02 19.45
CA GLU A 94 -5.58 -15.48 18.58
C GLU A 94 -6.09 -14.35 17.69
N LEU A 95 -6.31 -13.17 18.28
CA LEU A 95 -6.77 -11.99 17.58
C LEU A 95 -5.75 -11.54 16.50
N GLU A 96 -4.44 -11.61 16.79
CA GLU A 96 -3.38 -11.32 15.82
C GLU A 96 -3.45 -12.28 14.61
N ARG A 97 -3.67 -13.58 14.85
CA ARG A 97 -3.84 -14.57 13.76
C ARG A 97 -5.06 -14.27 12.91
N GLN A 98 -6.17 -13.88 13.53
CA GLN A 98 -7.40 -13.53 12.82
C GLN A 98 -7.17 -12.34 11.89
N VAL A 99 -6.51 -11.28 12.36
CA VAL A 99 -6.20 -10.12 11.51
C VAL A 99 -5.32 -10.47 10.33
N VAL A 100 -4.28 -11.27 10.56
CA VAL A 100 -3.40 -11.70 9.47
C VAL A 100 -4.20 -12.49 8.42
N THR A 101 -5.13 -13.33 8.87
CA THR A 101 -5.99 -14.14 8.01
C THR A 101 -6.98 -13.27 7.23
N ASP A 102 -7.74 -12.41 7.90
CA ASP A 102 -8.73 -11.52 7.29
C ASP A 102 -8.07 -10.59 6.27
N ARG A 103 -6.89 -10.05 6.62
CA ARG A 103 -6.10 -9.22 5.71
C ARG A 103 -5.63 -10.02 4.50
N ALA A 104 -5.19 -11.26 4.70
CA ALA A 104 -4.77 -12.12 3.59
C ALA A 104 -5.93 -12.42 2.64
N LEU A 105 -7.13 -12.69 3.15
CA LEU A 105 -8.33 -12.91 2.33
C LEU A 105 -8.66 -11.72 1.43
N ILE A 106 -8.55 -10.49 1.96
CA ILE A 106 -8.75 -9.27 1.15
C ILE A 106 -7.66 -9.15 0.06
N LEU A 107 -6.40 -9.41 0.42
CA LEU A 107 -5.28 -9.26 -0.50
C LEU A 107 -5.22 -10.35 -1.59
N ILE A 108 -5.79 -11.54 -1.35
CA ILE A 108 -5.84 -12.64 -2.33
C ILE A 108 -6.69 -12.26 -3.55
N GLU A 109 -7.70 -11.41 -3.38
CA GLU A 109 -8.55 -10.92 -4.48
C GLU A 109 -7.83 -9.95 -5.43
N LEU A 110 -6.64 -9.46 -5.04
CA LEU A 110 -5.82 -8.59 -5.89
C LEU A 110 -5.14 -9.44 -6.98
N LYS A 111 -5.77 -9.45 -8.16
CA LYS A 111 -5.37 -10.25 -9.33
C LYS A 111 -3.89 -10.13 -9.67
N THR A 112 -3.30 -8.94 -9.53
CA THR A 112 -1.91 -8.68 -9.90
C THR A 112 -0.91 -8.83 -8.75
N LEU A 113 -1.37 -9.13 -7.52
CA LEU A 113 -0.49 -9.13 -6.35
C LEU A 113 0.59 -10.22 -6.43
N ALA A 114 0.22 -11.46 -6.73
CA ALA A 114 1.16 -12.59 -6.70
C ALA A 114 2.28 -12.42 -7.74
N SER A 115 1.93 -12.09 -8.98
CA SER A 115 2.88 -11.88 -10.07
C SER A 115 3.76 -10.64 -9.84
N THR A 116 3.17 -9.54 -9.36
CA THR A 116 3.92 -8.31 -9.04
C THR A 116 4.86 -8.51 -7.86
N LYS A 117 4.43 -9.22 -6.80
CA LYS A 117 5.28 -9.56 -5.65
C LYS A 117 6.48 -10.39 -6.09
N HIS A 118 6.27 -11.38 -6.95
CA HIS A 118 7.36 -12.21 -7.49
C HIS A 118 8.33 -11.37 -8.34
N ALA A 119 7.82 -10.60 -9.30
CA ALA A 119 8.63 -9.74 -10.16
C ALA A 119 9.43 -8.70 -9.36
N LEU A 120 8.81 -8.11 -8.33
CA LEU A 120 9.45 -7.17 -7.43
C LEU A 120 10.56 -7.85 -6.59
N GLY A 121 10.33 -9.06 -6.09
CA GLY A 121 11.36 -9.82 -5.38
C GLY A 121 12.57 -10.17 -6.25
N CYS A 122 12.35 -10.56 -7.51
CA CYS A 122 13.43 -10.76 -8.49
C CYS A 122 14.20 -9.46 -8.76
N TYR A 123 13.49 -8.36 -8.96
CA TYR A 123 14.08 -7.03 -9.17
C TYR A 123 14.90 -6.56 -7.96
N ALA A 124 14.37 -6.70 -6.76
CA ALA A 124 15.02 -6.28 -5.52
C ALA A 124 16.31 -7.07 -5.26
N ARG A 125 16.32 -8.39 -5.51
CA ARG A 125 17.55 -9.21 -5.40
C ARG A 125 18.63 -8.76 -6.37
N GLN A 126 18.27 -8.48 -7.62
CA GLN A 126 19.22 -7.96 -8.61
C GLN A 126 19.75 -6.56 -8.23
N ALA A 127 18.88 -5.71 -7.68
CA ALA A 127 19.28 -4.38 -7.20
C ALA A 127 20.20 -4.46 -5.98
N ALA A 128 19.89 -5.32 -5.01
CA ALA A 128 20.70 -5.55 -3.81
C ALA A 128 22.12 -6.00 -4.17
N GLY A 129 22.25 -6.94 -5.12
CA GLY A 129 23.57 -7.40 -5.60
C GLY A 129 24.39 -6.29 -6.25
N ARG A 130 23.74 -5.36 -6.98
CA ARG A 130 24.44 -4.19 -7.56
C ARG A 130 24.83 -3.13 -6.53
N GLN A 131 24.11 -3.05 -5.41
CA GLN A 131 24.39 -2.10 -4.33
C GLN A 131 25.31 -2.70 -3.25
N GLY A 132 25.72 -3.97 -3.39
CA GLY A 132 26.61 -4.63 -2.45
C GLY A 132 25.97 -4.98 -1.10
N LEU A 133 24.63 -5.05 -1.02
CA LEU A 133 23.94 -5.40 0.22
C LEU A 133 24.21 -6.86 0.60
N GLN A 134 24.78 -7.08 1.79
CA GLN A 134 25.17 -8.41 2.30
C GLN A 134 24.01 -9.13 3.02
N SER A 135 22.83 -9.17 2.40
CA SER A 135 21.66 -9.89 2.93
C SER A 135 21.34 -11.11 2.09
N THR A 136 20.82 -12.15 2.73
CA THR A 136 20.34 -13.36 2.07
C THR A 136 19.12 -13.07 1.19
N ALA A 137 18.85 -13.94 0.22
CA ALA A 137 17.66 -13.80 -0.63
C ALA A 137 16.34 -13.78 0.18
N ALA A 138 16.28 -14.53 1.28
CA ALA A 138 15.12 -14.56 2.17
C ALA A 138 14.93 -13.22 2.89
N GLU A 139 15.99 -12.64 3.42
CA GLU A 139 15.97 -11.31 4.06
C GLU A 139 15.57 -10.22 3.07
N ILE A 140 16.13 -10.23 1.85
CA ILE A 140 15.77 -9.27 0.80
C ILE A 140 14.28 -9.40 0.43
N ASN A 141 13.75 -10.62 0.31
CA ASN A 141 12.33 -10.83 0.00
C ASN A 141 11.42 -10.35 1.15
N ALA A 142 11.80 -10.60 2.41
CA ALA A 142 11.06 -10.11 3.57
C ALA A 142 11.06 -8.57 3.63
N LEU A 143 12.23 -7.95 3.37
CA LEU A 143 12.39 -6.50 3.30
C LEU A 143 11.55 -5.90 2.16
N THR A 144 11.60 -6.52 0.99
CA THR A 144 10.83 -6.15 -0.20
C THR A 144 9.32 -6.21 0.06
N GLY A 145 8.85 -7.25 0.78
CA GLY A 145 7.46 -7.35 1.20
C GLY A 145 7.01 -6.18 2.07
N LYS A 146 7.85 -5.75 3.03
CA LYS A 146 7.58 -4.57 3.86
C LYS A 146 7.58 -3.26 3.06
N VAL A 147 8.46 -3.14 2.06
CA VAL A 147 8.45 -1.99 1.14
C VAL A 147 7.16 -1.97 0.33
N LEU A 148 6.74 -3.10 -0.24
CA LEU A 148 5.49 -3.21 -0.98
C LEU A 148 4.28 -2.87 -0.11
N ASP A 149 4.28 -3.32 1.15
CA ASP A 149 3.23 -3.05 2.13
C ASP A 149 3.03 -1.54 2.38
N ILE A 150 4.12 -0.79 2.53
CA ILE A 150 4.09 0.67 2.70
C ILE A 150 3.81 1.39 1.38
N PHE A 151 4.30 0.84 0.27
CA PHE A 151 4.05 1.39 -1.05
C PHE A 151 2.55 1.35 -1.39
N LEU A 152 1.84 0.27 -1.00
CA LEU A 152 0.40 0.13 -1.20
C LEU A 152 -0.41 0.94 -0.20
N ASP A 153 -0.10 0.86 1.10
CA ASP A 153 -0.74 1.71 2.12
C ASP A 153 0.29 2.61 2.82
N PRO A 154 0.56 3.81 2.28
CA PRO A 154 1.55 4.72 2.85
C PRO A 154 1.03 5.48 4.06
N ASN A 155 -0.27 5.40 4.38
CA ASN A 155 -0.86 6.22 5.43
C ASN A 155 -0.60 5.60 6.81
N CYS A 156 -0.32 6.46 7.79
CA CYS A 156 -0.11 6.01 9.17
C CYS A 156 -1.42 5.40 9.71
N PRO A 157 -1.43 4.13 10.16
CA PRO A 157 -2.65 3.47 10.64
C PRO A 157 -3.16 4.07 11.98
N HIS A 158 -2.31 4.79 12.71
CA HIS A 158 -2.71 5.42 13.97
C HIS A 158 -3.55 6.68 13.79
N CYS A 159 -3.26 7.48 12.78
CA CYS A 159 -3.93 8.75 12.49
C CYS A 159 -4.64 8.77 11.13
N GLU A 160 -4.64 7.64 10.42
CA GLU A 160 -5.27 7.45 9.11
C GLU A 160 -4.85 8.51 8.08
N GLY A 161 -3.56 8.88 8.07
CA GLY A 161 -3.06 9.91 7.15
C GLY A 161 -3.14 11.35 7.65
N ARG A 162 -3.85 11.64 8.76
CA ARG A 162 -4.09 13.02 9.21
C ARG A 162 -2.89 13.70 9.86
N GLY A 163 -1.97 12.94 10.44
CA GLY A 163 -0.86 13.47 11.24
C GLY A 163 -1.22 13.90 12.66
N PHE A 164 -2.50 13.83 13.04
CA PHE A 164 -3.01 14.11 14.38
C PHE A 164 -4.22 13.25 14.74
N ASN A 165 -4.49 13.14 16.04
CA ASN A 165 -5.64 12.47 16.64
C ASN A 165 -6.48 13.50 17.42
N GLY A 166 -7.71 13.14 17.78
CA GLY A 166 -8.67 14.07 18.39
C GLY A 166 -9.37 14.97 17.36
N GLY A 167 -10.16 15.94 17.82
CA GLY A 167 -11.01 16.74 16.95
C GLY A 167 -12.29 17.22 17.60
N TYR A 168 -13.43 17.11 16.93
CA TYR A 168 -14.70 17.61 17.46
C TYR A 168 -14.93 17.13 18.90
N ARG A 169 -14.99 18.06 19.86
CA ARG A 169 -15.11 17.85 21.32
C ARG A 169 -13.92 17.19 22.04
N ALA A 170 -12.75 17.06 21.42
CA ALA A 170 -11.51 16.60 22.06
C ALA A 170 -10.28 17.36 21.54
N PRO A 171 -9.27 17.64 22.37
CA PRO A 171 -8.08 18.38 21.91
C PRO A 171 -7.39 17.65 20.74
N ARG A 172 -6.92 18.42 19.76
CA ARG A 172 -6.08 17.88 18.69
C ARG A 172 -4.69 17.59 19.24
N VAL A 173 -4.28 16.33 19.18
CA VAL A 173 -2.97 15.86 19.65
C VAL A 173 -2.17 15.33 18.47
N TRP A 174 -0.92 15.78 18.34
CA TRP A 174 -0.02 15.34 17.29
C TRP A 174 0.21 13.83 17.34
N CYS A 175 0.19 13.19 16.17
CA CYS A 175 0.48 11.76 16.08
C CYS A 175 1.98 11.52 16.29
N THR A 176 2.33 10.89 17.42
CA THR A 176 3.71 10.53 17.77
C THR A 176 4.22 9.31 17.00
N LYS A 177 3.33 8.49 16.44
CA LYS A 177 3.71 7.27 15.71
C LYS A 177 4.25 7.54 14.30
N CYS A 178 3.85 8.65 13.69
CA CYS A 178 4.34 9.09 12.39
C CYS A 178 5.05 10.44 12.44
N ASP A 179 5.34 10.96 13.63
CA ASP A 179 5.95 12.28 13.82
C ASP A 179 5.22 13.37 13.01
N ARG A 180 3.89 13.40 13.10
CA ARG A 180 2.98 14.34 12.39
C ARG A 180 2.93 14.22 10.86
N SER A 181 3.73 13.35 10.24
CA SER A 181 3.76 13.23 8.77
C SER A 181 2.46 12.68 8.17
N GLY A 182 1.67 11.95 8.95
CA GLY A 182 0.54 11.17 8.43
C GLY A 182 0.97 9.94 7.62
N LYS A 183 2.28 9.71 7.42
CA LYS A 183 2.81 8.62 6.60
C LYS A 183 3.47 7.55 7.46
N ARG A 184 3.52 6.31 6.97
CA ARG A 184 4.23 5.22 7.63
C ARG A 184 5.73 5.47 7.54
N PRO A 185 6.46 5.44 8.67
CA PRO A 185 7.90 5.63 8.64
C PRO A 185 8.61 4.40 8.05
N VAL A 186 9.60 4.63 7.19
CA VAL A 186 10.49 3.58 6.67
C VAL A 186 11.62 3.34 7.66
N ARG A 187 11.28 2.66 8.76
CA ARG A 187 12.18 2.29 9.87
C ARG A 187 12.17 0.78 10.09
N PHE A 188 12.48 0.01 9.05
CA PHE A 188 12.57 -1.44 9.09
C PHE A 188 13.76 -1.92 8.27
N GLY A 189 14.32 -3.07 8.68
CA GLY A 189 15.65 -3.53 8.28
C GLY A 189 16.49 -3.75 9.54
N LYS A 190 17.36 -4.75 9.54
CA LYS A 190 18.16 -5.14 10.72
C LYS A 190 19.28 -4.13 11.01
N ASP A 191 19.80 -3.49 9.96
CA ASP A 191 20.91 -2.56 10.00
C ASP A 191 20.63 -1.31 9.15
N ILE A 192 21.58 -0.37 9.13
CA ILE A 192 21.47 0.87 8.37
C ILE A 192 21.46 0.62 6.85
N GLU A 193 22.14 -0.42 6.37
CA GLU A 193 22.24 -0.74 4.95
C GLU A 193 20.88 -1.21 4.41
N GLU A 194 20.20 -2.11 5.13
CA GLU A 194 18.85 -2.55 4.79
C GLU A 194 17.84 -1.39 4.84
N GLN A 195 17.97 -0.49 5.81
CA GLN A 195 17.11 0.69 5.89
C GLN A 195 17.32 1.65 4.72
N LEU A 196 18.57 1.88 4.31
CA LEU A 196 18.90 2.70 3.13
C LEU A 196 18.40 2.04 1.85
N PHE A 197 18.60 0.73 1.70
CA PHE A 197 18.08 -0.04 0.57
C PHE A 197 16.55 0.01 0.49
N ALA A 198 15.84 -0.14 1.62
CA ALA A 198 14.38 -0.06 1.65
C ALA A 198 13.87 1.33 1.23
N ARG A 199 14.52 2.41 1.70
CA ARG A 199 14.20 3.79 1.28
C ARG A 199 14.46 4.01 -0.20
N TRP A 200 15.61 3.53 -0.70
CA TRP A 200 15.95 3.57 -2.11
C TRP A 200 14.91 2.83 -2.94
N LEU A 201 14.56 1.60 -2.55
CA LEU A 201 13.61 0.77 -3.28
C LEU A 201 12.25 1.47 -3.37
N LEU A 202 11.74 1.99 -2.25
CA LEU A 202 10.47 2.73 -2.22
C LEU A 202 10.49 3.94 -3.18
N ALA A 203 11.54 4.75 -3.11
CA ALA A 203 11.71 5.91 -4.01
C ALA A 203 11.81 5.49 -5.49
N ASP A 204 12.48 4.36 -5.77
CA ASP A 204 12.59 3.83 -7.12
C ASP A 204 11.24 3.31 -7.65
N LEU A 205 10.39 2.72 -6.79
CA LEU A 205 9.03 2.34 -7.18
C LEU A 205 8.19 3.57 -7.56
N ASP A 206 8.22 4.62 -6.74
CA ASP A 206 7.48 5.87 -7.02
C ASP A 206 7.97 6.52 -8.33
N ARG A 207 9.28 6.47 -8.60
CA ARG A 207 9.87 6.93 -9.87
C ARG A 207 9.35 6.12 -11.06
N LYS A 208 9.25 4.79 -10.93
CA LYS A 208 8.69 3.93 -11.99
C LYS A 208 7.22 4.26 -12.26
N LEU A 209 6.42 4.50 -11.23
CA LEU A 209 5.01 4.86 -11.38
C LEU A 209 4.85 6.23 -12.05
N SER A 210 5.66 7.20 -11.66
CA SER A 210 5.65 8.54 -12.26
C SER A 210 5.96 8.50 -13.76
N ASN A 211 6.84 7.58 -14.18
CA ASN A 211 7.12 7.34 -15.60
C ASN A 211 5.92 6.72 -16.35
N VAL A 212 5.26 5.72 -15.76
CA VAL A 212 4.04 5.13 -16.33
C VAL A 212 2.95 6.20 -16.48
N ASP A 213 2.72 7.01 -15.44
CA ASP A 213 1.75 8.10 -15.46
C ASP A 213 2.05 9.11 -16.58
N SER A 214 3.33 9.48 -16.76
CA SER A 214 3.78 10.39 -17.80
C SER A 214 3.55 9.82 -19.22
N LEU A 215 3.81 8.53 -19.41
CA LEU A 215 3.57 7.83 -20.68
C LEU A 215 2.08 7.74 -21.00
N MET A 216 1.24 7.41 -20.02
CA MET A 216 -0.21 7.37 -20.19
C MET A 216 -0.75 8.76 -20.59
N ARG A 217 -0.35 9.82 -19.87
CA ARG A 217 -0.74 11.20 -20.20
C ARG A 217 -0.29 11.60 -21.60
N ARG A 218 0.92 11.20 -22.02
CA ARG A 218 1.41 11.47 -23.37
C ARG A 218 0.56 10.77 -24.42
N PHE A 219 0.26 9.49 -24.23
CA PHE A 219 -0.57 8.73 -25.16
C PHE A 219 -1.96 9.36 -25.29
N LEU A 220 -2.61 9.65 -24.16
CA LEU A 220 -3.94 10.28 -24.14
C LEU A 220 -3.91 11.63 -24.87
N ARG A 221 -2.92 12.50 -24.64
CA ARG A 221 -2.83 13.78 -25.39
C ARG A 221 -2.64 13.62 -26.90
N GLN A 222 -2.04 12.52 -27.35
CA GLN A 222 -1.75 12.29 -28.77
C GLN A 222 -2.92 11.66 -29.52
N HIS A 223 -3.82 10.95 -28.83
CA HIS A 223 -4.88 10.14 -29.45
C HIS A 223 -6.30 10.50 -28.98
N ALA A 224 -6.44 11.39 -27.99
CA ALA A 224 -7.72 11.85 -27.45
C ALA A 224 -8.18 13.19 -28.07
N GLY A 225 -7.77 13.46 -29.32
CA GLY A 225 -8.06 14.70 -30.05
C GLY A 225 -8.85 14.42 -31.31
#